data_AF-A0A699U9W7-F1
#
_entry.id   AF-A0A699U9W7-F1
#
_cell.length_a   1.000
_cell.length_b   1.000
_cell.length_c   1.000
_cell.angle_alpha   90.00
_cell.angle_beta   90.00
_cell.angle_gamma   90.00
#
_symmetry.space_group_name_H-M   'P 1'
#
loop_
_entity.id
_entity.type
_entity.pdbx_description
1 polymer ?
#
loop_
_entity_poly.entity_id
_entity_poly.type
_entity_poly.pdbx_seq_one_letter_code
_entity_poly.pdbx_strand_id
1 'polypeptide(L)'
;KDEEALSDPWILFTDGSSCIDGSGASLIITNPEGMEFTYALRFRFDTTNNEAEYETLIAGLRIAKQMRVKNLQANVDSRLVANQVNGIYVAKEPGMIKYLEKVKNLTSTFKEFSIKQVPRGRTKK
;
A
#
# COMPACT_ATOMS: atom_id res chain seq x y z
N LYS A 1 1.17 -18.84 -27.84
CA LYS A 1 1.33 -17.74 -26.86
C LYS A 1 0.17 -17.91 -25.92
N ASP A 2 0.39 -18.64 -24.85
CA ASP A 2 -0.66 -18.92 -23.87
C ASP A 2 -1.00 -17.61 -23.18
N GLU A 3 -2.23 -17.13 -23.36
CA GLU A 3 -2.85 -16.17 -22.47
C GLU A 3 -2.91 -16.84 -21.11
N GLU A 4 -1.91 -16.60 -20.26
CA GLU A 4 -2.01 -16.86 -18.82
C GLU A 4 -3.26 -16.11 -18.34
N ALA A 5 -4.35 -16.84 -18.09
CA ALA A 5 -5.53 -16.29 -17.45
C ALA A 5 -5.08 -15.51 -16.22
N LEU A 6 -5.42 -14.22 -16.16
CA LEU A 6 -5.06 -13.37 -15.05
C LEU A 6 -5.63 -14.00 -13.77
N SER A 7 -4.74 -14.54 -12.94
CA SER A 7 -5.13 -15.02 -11.62
C SER A 7 -5.75 -13.87 -10.85
N ASP A 8 -6.82 -14.15 -10.10
CA ASP A 8 -7.44 -13.18 -9.20
C ASP A 8 -6.37 -12.42 -8.38
N PRO A 9 -6.55 -11.11 -8.14
CA PRO A 9 -5.53 -10.31 -7.49
C PRO A 9 -5.37 -10.71 -6.03
N TRP A 10 -4.14 -10.65 -5.55
CA TRP A 10 -3.90 -10.55 -4.11
C TRP A 10 -4.42 -9.19 -3.63
N ILE A 11 -4.96 -9.14 -2.41
CA ILE A 11 -5.50 -7.90 -1.84
C ILE A 11 -4.61 -7.47 -0.68
N LEU A 12 -4.05 -6.27 -0.77
CA LEU A 12 -3.31 -5.62 0.32
C LEU A 12 -4.20 -4.57 0.96
N PHE A 13 -4.40 -4.64 2.27
CA PHE A 13 -4.98 -3.58 3.08
C PHE A 13 -3.88 -2.90 3.90
N THR A 14 -3.95 -1.58 4.00
CA THR A 14 -3.01 -0.79 4.80
C THR A 14 -3.75 0.20 5.70
N ASP A 15 -3.26 0.38 6.92
CA ASP A 15 -3.70 1.41 7.87
C ASP A 15 -2.46 2.02 8.54
N GLY A 16 -2.16 3.27 8.21
CA GLY A 16 -1.10 4.06 8.84
C GLY A 16 -1.61 4.83 10.05
N SER A 17 -0.75 4.99 11.06
CA SER A 17 -1.04 5.89 12.18
C SER A 17 0.23 6.55 12.68
N SER A 18 0.09 7.82 13.08
CA SER A 18 1.12 8.54 13.79
C SER A 18 0.53 9.23 15.01
N CYS A 19 1.17 9.09 16.17
CA CYS A 19 0.85 9.80 17.40
C CYS A 19 2.13 10.27 18.11
N ILE A 20 1.97 11.03 19.20
CA ILE A 20 3.10 11.57 19.96
C ILE A 20 4.01 10.48 20.55
N ASP A 21 3.47 9.28 20.78
CA ASP A 21 4.20 8.13 21.30
C ASP A 21 4.85 7.27 20.20
N GLY A 22 4.75 7.71 18.94
CA GLY A 22 5.38 7.11 17.77
C GLY A 22 4.42 6.85 16.62
N SER A 23 4.98 6.34 15.52
CA SER A 23 4.20 5.97 14.33
C SER A 23 4.26 4.47 14.05
N GLY A 24 3.23 3.97 13.39
CA GLY A 24 3.05 2.56 13.14
C GLY A 24 2.18 2.29 11.92
N ALA A 25 2.25 1.04 11.49
CA ALA A 25 1.64 0.54 10.28
C ALA A 25 0.98 -0.81 10.59
N SER A 26 -0.26 -0.96 10.15
CA SER A 26 -0.93 -2.24 10.08
C SER A 26 -1.16 -2.60 8.62
N LEU A 27 -0.92 -3.86 8.26
CA LEU A 27 -1.18 -4.35 6.92
C LEU A 27 -1.65 -5.80 6.91
N ILE A 28 -2.59 -6.09 6.03
CA ILE A 28 -3.15 -7.43 5.80
C ILE A 28 -2.99 -7.73 4.32
N ILE A 29 -2.37 -8.86 3.99
CA ILE A 29 -2.27 -9.34 2.61
C ILE A 29 -3.11 -10.62 2.50
N THR A 30 -4.09 -10.64 1.61
CA THR A 30 -4.97 -11.78 1.37
C THR A 30 -4.65 -12.38 0.00
N ASN A 31 -4.38 -13.70 -0.06
CA ASN A 31 -4.24 -14.41 -1.33
C ASN A 31 -5.62 -14.66 -1.98
N PRO A 32 -5.67 -15.07 -3.26
CA PRO A 32 -6.93 -15.36 -3.96
C PRO A 32 -7.78 -16.46 -3.32
N GLU A 33 -7.16 -17.36 -2.55
CA GLU A 33 -7.84 -18.45 -1.84
C GLU A 33 -8.42 -18.00 -0.48
N GLY A 34 -8.20 -16.73 -0.08
CA GLY A 34 -8.68 -16.15 1.16
C GLY A 34 -7.74 -16.30 2.36
N MET A 35 -6.53 -16.82 2.18
CA MET A 35 -5.51 -16.88 3.24
C MET A 35 -4.97 -15.48 3.53
N GLU A 36 -4.94 -15.10 4.82
CA GLU A 36 -4.52 -13.78 5.29
C GLU A 36 -3.14 -13.82 5.96
N PHE A 37 -2.32 -12.81 5.65
CA PHE A 37 -1.02 -12.55 6.26
C PHE A 37 -1.04 -11.15 6.89
N THR A 38 -1.05 -11.08 8.22
CA THR A 38 -1.15 -9.83 8.97
C THR A 38 0.21 -9.41 9.53
N TYR A 39 0.55 -8.14 9.39
CA TYR A 39 1.78 -7.56 9.92
C TYR A 39 1.50 -6.25 10.63
N ALA A 40 2.16 -6.06 11.78
CA ALA A 40 2.20 -4.81 12.51
C ALA A 40 3.64 -4.32 12.56
N LEU A 41 3.88 -3.09 12.12
CA LEU A 41 5.19 -2.46 12.06
C LEU A 41 5.18 -1.21 12.92
N ARG A 42 6.28 -0.99 13.66
CA ARG A 42 6.51 0.24 14.41
C ARG A 42 7.63 1.01 13.73
N PHE A 43 7.34 2.24 13.33
CA PHE A 43 8.35 3.14 12.80
C PHE A 43 9.10 3.78 13.97
N ARG A 44 10.43 3.91 13.83
CA ARG A 44 11.31 4.52 14.84
C ARG A 44 11.58 6.01 14.57
N PHE A 45 10.77 6.62 13.71
CA PHE A 45 10.89 8.00 13.30
C PHE A 45 9.54 8.69 13.40
N ASP A 46 9.57 9.99 13.65
CA ASP A 46 8.39 10.82 13.66
C ASP A 46 7.90 11.00 12.23
N THR A 47 6.59 10.85 12.03
CA THR A 47 5.95 11.04 10.73
C THR A 47 4.67 11.83 10.91
N THR A 48 4.28 12.59 9.91
CA THR A 48 2.89 13.05 9.80
C THR A 48 1.98 11.88 9.44
N ASN A 49 0.67 12.04 9.62
CA ASN A 49 -0.29 11.00 9.22
C ASN A 49 -0.15 10.63 7.73
N ASN A 50 0.06 11.60 6.83
CA ASN A 50 0.21 11.33 5.40
C ASN A 50 1.50 10.54 5.10
N GLU A 51 2.60 10.86 5.79
CA GLU A 51 3.86 10.11 5.66
C GLU A 51 3.73 8.69 6.21
N ALA A 52 3.04 8.51 7.35
CA ALA A 52 2.76 7.19 7.91
C ALA A 52 1.97 6.31 6.93
N GLU A 53 0.96 6.86 6.23
CA GLU A 53 0.19 6.14 5.21
C GLU A 53 1.08 5.73 4.02
N TYR A 54 1.95 6.63 3.56
CA TYR A 54 2.91 6.32 2.50
C TYR A 54 3.91 5.24 2.91
N GLU A 55 4.47 5.31 4.12
CA GLU A 55 5.41 4.30 4.63
C GLU A 55 4.73 2.95 4.80
N THR A 56 3.48 2.93 5.27
CA THR A 56 2.66 1.72 5.39
C THR A 56 2.45 1.07 4.01
N LEU A 57 2.05 1.86 3.01
CA LEU A 57 1.88 1.36 1.64
C LEU A 57 3.19 0.81 1.08
N ILE A 58 4.30 1.52 1.25
CA ILE A 58 5.62 1.09 0.79
C ILE A 58 6.05 -0.22 1.46
N ALA A 59 5.82 -0.36 2.76
CA ALA A 59 6.12 -1.59 3.48
C ALA A 59 5.29 -2.77 2.93
N GLY A 60 3.98 -2.59 2.75
CA GLY A 60 3.10 -3.59 2.15
C GLY A 60 3.52 -4.01 0.74
N LEU A 61 3.87 -3.04 -0.12
CA LEU A 61 4.37 -3.32 -1.48
C LEU A 61 5.68 -4.11 -1.47
N ARG A 62 6.61 -3.80 -0.55
CA ARG A 62 7.88 -4.53 -0.41
C ARG A 62 7.65 -5.98 0.01
N ILE A 63 6.76 -6.21 0.97
CA ILE A 63 6.40 -7.56 1.44
C ILE A 63 5.75 -8.34 0.29
N ALA A 64 4.75 -7.76 -0.40
CA ALA A 64 4.09 -8.40 -1.53
C ALA A 64 5.08 -8.77 -2.66
N LYS A 65 6.04 -7.88 -2.96
CA LYS A 65 7.13 -8.18 -3.90
C LYS A 65 8.00 -9.35 -3.43
N GLN A 66 8.37 -9.40 -2.16
CA GLN A 66 9.15 -10.50 -1.57
C GLN A 66 8.40 -11.84 -1.62
N MET A 67 7.07 -11.80 -1.47
CA MET A 67 6.16 -12.93 -1.65
C MET A 67 5.95 -13.30 -3.13
N ARG A 68 6.62 -12.62 -4.06
CA ARG A 68 6.56 -12.83 -5.52
C ARG A 68 5.17 -12.65 -6.13
N VAL A 69 4.30 -11.87 -5.46
CA VAL A 69 2.98 -11.52 -5.98
C VAL A 69 3.13 -10.84 -7.35
N LYS A 70 2.25 -11.20 -8.30
CA LYS A 70 2.24 -10.67 -9.66
C LYS A 70 1.05 -9.75 -9.95
N ASN A 71 -0.13 -10.07 -9.42
CA ASN A 71 -1.33 -9.26 -9.53
C ASN A 71 -1.73 -8.77 -8.13
N LEU A 72 -1.74 -7.46 -7.91
CA LEU A 72 -1.97 -6.86 -6.59
C LEU A 72 -2.99 -5.71 -6.66
N GLN A 73 -4.02 -5.77 -5.83
CA GLN A 73 -4.87 -4.63 -5.50
C GLN A 73 -4.52 -4.10 -4.11
N ALA A 74 -4.11 -2.84 -4.02
CA ALA A 74 -3.93 -2.14 -2.75
C ALA A 74 -5.19 -1.37 -2.35
N ASN A 75 -5.63 -1.55 -1.11
CA ASN A 75 -6.74 -0.87 -0.48
C ASN A 75 -6.18 -0.02 0.66
N VAL A 76 -6.20 1.30 0.49
CA VAL A 76 -5.67 2.27 1.46
C VAL A 76 -6.82 3.11 2.00
N ASP A 77 -6.77 3.55 3.25
CA ASP A 77 -7.81 4.44 3.80
C ASP A 77 -7.60 5.92 3.39
N SER A 78 -6.35 6.31 3.16
CA SER A 78 -5.96 7.64 2.74
C SER A 78 -6.35 7.97 1.30
N ARG A 79 -7.35 8.83 1.16
CA ARG A 79 -7.78 9.39 -0.13
C ARG A 79 -6.67 10.15 -0.85
N LEU A 80 -5.80 10.84 -0.10
CA LEU A 80 -4.68 11.57 -0.68
C LEU A 80 -3.69 10.61 -1.35
N VAL A 81 -3.26 9.56 -0.63
CA VAL A 81 -2.31 8.57 -1.15
C VAL A 81 -2.88 7.87 -2.38
N ALA A 82 -4.12 7.36 -2.29
CA ALA A 82 -4.77 6.70 -3.43
C ALA A 82 -4.82 7.60 -4.66
N ASN A 83 -5.22 8.86 -4.51
CA ASN A 83 -5.36 9.79 -5.62
C ASN A 83 -4.02 10.25 -6.20
N GLN A 84 -2.98 10.41 -5.38
CA GLN A 84 -1.65 10.75 -5.89
C GLN A 84 -1.03 9.58 -6.66
N VAL A 85 -1.18 8.35 -6.16
CA VAL A 85 -0.69 7.14 -6.86
C VAL A 85 -1.46 6.92 -8.17
N ASN A 86 -2.78 7.15 -8.19
CA ASN A 86 -3.60 7.12 -9.40
C ASN A 86 -3.37 8.31 -10.35
N GLY A 87 -2.53 9.29 -9.98
CA GLY A 87 -2.27 10.48 -10.81
C GLY A 87 -3.41 11.50 -10.86
N ILE A 88 -4.45 11.33 -10.05
CA ILE A 88 -5.57 12.27 -9.92
C ILE A 88 -5.11 13.54 -9.19
N TYR A 89 -4.28 13.37 -8.15
CA TYR A 89 -3.69 14.49 -7.40
C TYR A 89 -2.19 14.61 -7.66
N VAL A 90 -1.71 15.85 -7.68
CA VAL A 90 -0.28 16.16 -7.82
C VAL A 90 0.35 16.27 -6.43
N ALA A 91 1.45 15.53 -6.21
CA ALA A 91 2.32 15.73 -5.06
C ALA A 91 3.18 16.98 -5.29
N LYS A 92 3.13 17.94 -4.35
CA LYS A 92 3.84 19.23 -4.49
C LYS A 92 5.08 19.33 -3.60
N GLU A 93 5.03 18.75 -2.41
CA GLU A 93 6.13 18.82 -1.46
C GLU A 93 7.25 17.86 -1.86
N PRO A 94 8.53 18.25 -1.77
CA PRO A 94 9.66 17.38 -2.15
C PRO A 94 9.65 16.02 -1.45
N GLY A 95 9.19 15.95 -0.19
CA GLY A 95 9.02 14.68 0.53
C GLY A 95 7.96 13.78 -0.12
N MET A 96 6.78 14.34 -0.39
CA MET A 96 5.66 13.61 -1.03
C MET A 96 6.00 13.17 -2.46
N ILE A 97 6.77 13.97 -3.20
CA ILE A 97 7.26 13.59 -4.54
C ILE A 97 8.13 12.34 -4.45
N LYS A 98 9.11 12.30 -3.53
CA LYS A 98 9.97 11.13 -3.31
C LYS A 98 9.16 9.89 -2.91
N TYR A 99 8.14 10.05 -2.07
CA TYR A 99 7.24 8.96 -1.71
C TYR A 99 6.50 8.41 -2.92
N LEU A 100 5.92 9.29 -3.74
CA LEU A 100 5.21 8.90 -4.95
C LEU A 100 6.12 8.20 -5.95
N GLU A 101 7.34 8.68 -6.16
CA GLU A 101 8.35 8.03 -7.02
C GLU A 101 8.69 6.62 -6.53
N LYS A 102 8.91 6.46 -5.21
CA LYS A 102 9.22 5.17 -4.60
C LYS A 102 8.07 4.18 -4.74
N VAL A 103 6.82 4.63 -4.57
CA VAL A 103 5.63 3.82 -4.82
C VAL A 103 5.57 3.40 -6.29
N LYS A 104 5.69 4.35 -7.23
CA LYS A 104 5.68 4.06 -8.68
C LYS A 104 6.74 3.04 -9.09
N ASN A 105 7.95 3.17 -8.55
CA ASN A 105 9.04 2.23 -8.79
C ASN A 105 8.70 0.82 -8.26
N LEU A 106 8.11 0.71 -7.07
CA LEU A 106 7.67 -0.58 -6.54
C LEU A 106 6.52 -1.18 -7.35
N THR A 107 5.50 -0.38 -7.70
CA THR A 107 4.32 -0.86 -8.43
C THR A 107 4.68 -1.34 -9.83
N SER A 108 5.73 -0.78 -10.45
CA SER A 108 6.25 -1.25 -11.75
C SER A 108 6.79 -2.68 -11.75
N THR A 109 7.00 -3.28 -10.57
CA THR A 109 7.52 -4.65 -10.45
C THR A 109 6.44 -5.73 -10.46
N PHE A 110 5.17 -5.34 -10.36
CA PHE A 110 4.01 -6.23 -10.48
C PHE A 110 3.59 -6.31 -11.96
N LYS A 111 3.03 -7.46 -12.38
CA LYS A 111 2.42 -7.58 -13.72
C LYS A 111 1.19 -6.68 -13.82
N GLU A 112 0.39 -6.69 -12.76
CA GLU A 112 -0.79 -5.84 -12.61
C GLU A 112 -0.83 -5.22 -11.23
N PHE A 113 -1.16 -3.94 -11.18
CA PHE A 113 -1.32 -3.20 -9.94
C PHE A 113 -2.52 -2.27 -10.05
N SER A 114 -3.35 -2.25 -9.01
CA SER A 114 -4.37 -1.23 -8.84
C SER A 114 -4.41 -0.74 -7.40
N ILE A 115 -4.85 0.50 -7.19
CA ILE A 115 -5.01 1.07 -5.85
C ILE A 115 -6.39 1.73 -5.73
N LYS A 116 -7.07 1.43 -4.62
CA LYS A 116 -8.39 1.97 -4.29
C LYS A 116 -8.38 2.57 -2.90
N GLN A 117 -9.10 3.67 -2.75
CA GLN A 117 -9.43 4.19 -1.44
C GLN A 117 -10.59 3.38 -0.87
N VAL A 118 -10.47 2.94 0.38
CA VAL A 118 -11.54 2.28 1.13
C VAL A 118 -11.78 3.01 2.45
N PRO A 119 -13.02 3.07 2.98
CA PRO A 119 -13.25 3.64 4.31
C PRO A 119 -12.41 2.92 5.38
N ARG A 120 -11.88 3.65 6.36
CA ARG A 120 -11.02 3.12 7.44
C ARG A 120 -11.65 1.95 8.22
N GLY A 121 -12.97 1.91 8.33
CA GLY A 121 -13.68 0.76 8.92
C GLY A 121 -13.59 -0.54 8.11
N ARG A 122 -13.09 -0.49 6.87
CA ARG A 122 -12.88 -1.66 6.00
C ARG A 122 -11.42 -2.12 5.91
N THR A 123 -10.47 -1.39 6.50
CA THR A 123 -9.05 -1.81 6.59
C THR A 123 -8.76 -2.62 7.85
N LYS A 124 -9.70 -2.62 8.80
CA LYS A 124 -9.74 -3.45 10.01
C LYS A 124 -10.87 -4.45 9.83
N LYS A 125 -10.59 -5.65 9.34
CA LYS A 125 -11.61 -6.71 9.43
C LYS A 125 -11.80 -7.11 10.89
#